data_AF-A0A4R5VG00-F1
#
_entry.id   AF-A0A4R5VG00-F1
#
_cell.length_a   1.000
_cell.length_b   1.000
_cell.length_c   1.000
_cell.angle_alpha   90.00
_cell.angle_beta   90.00
_cell.angle_gamma   90.00
#
_symmetry.space_group_name_H-M   'P 1'
#
loop_
_entity.id
_entity.type
_entity.pdbx_description
1 polymer ?
#
loop_
_entity_poly.entity_id
_entity_poly.type
_entity_poly.pdbx_seq_one_letter_code
_entity_poly.pdbx_strand_id
1 'polypeptide(L)'
;MQTGTKISALAHGLLLGWAFLGGAFRSDPLPFAVQDVTVISAEEFDRMSGRSAAPETPEAVAALPEPEPPEPAPEPQAAAQPDSPPARTQPEPAAEPVAEPLPERLPEPLPAPVPPTPEAQPEPVPTPSAPETTALVPAPPQRPAERIAPEPVAPPPPDARPDPVEREQVSPDAEADTAREAQQATAPEEAAEEIVTEAEQTAVLAPTRSPRPAARPDRPAAPARPA
;
A
#
# COMPACT_ATOMS: atom_id res chain seq x y z
N MET A 1 -39.32 -15.18 36.63
CA MET A 1 -39.74 -14.23 35.59
C MET A 1 -38.77 -14.35 34.42
N GLN A 2 -39.22 -14.76 33.23
CA GLN A 2 -38.40 -14.91 32.00
C GLN A 2 -39.15 -14.40 30.76
N THR A 3 -40.17 -13.56 30.97
CA THR A 3 -41.07 -13.08 29.92
C THR A 3 -40.33 -12.20 28.91
N GLY A 4 -39.44 -11.33 29.40
CA GLY A 4 -38.60 -10.47 28.54
C GLY A 4 -37.71 -11.28 27.61
N THR A 5 -37.04 -12.32 28.12
CA THR A 5 -36.19 -13.22 27.30
C THR A 5 -36.99 -13.95 26.24
N LYS A 6 -38.21 -14.43 26.57
CA LYS A 6 -39.09 -15.11 25.62
C LYS A 6 -39.60 -14.19 24.51
N ILE A 7 -39.98 -12.97 24.86
CA ILE A 7 -40.43 -11.96 23.89
C ILE A 7 -39.26 -11.56 22.99
N SER A 8 -38.08 -11.35 23.56
CA SER A 8 -36.87 -11.00 22.80
C SER A 8 -36.48 -12.12 21.83
N ALA A 9 -36.45 -13.38 22.29
CA ALA A 9 -36.12 -14.51 21.43
C ALA A 9 -37.13 -14.67 20.28
N LEU A 10 -38.42 -14.45 20.55
CA LEU A 10 -39.47 -14.52 19.53
C LEU A 10 -39.37 -13.37 18.52
N ALA A 11 -39.07 -12.15 18.98
CA ALA A 11 -38.85 -10.99 18.12
C ALA A 11 -37.64 -11.19 17.19
N HIS A 12 -36.51 -11.66 17.73
CA HIS A 12 -35.32 -11.95 16.93
C HIS A 12 -35.55 -13.11 15.95
N GLY A 13 -36.25 -14.17 16.38
CA GLY A 13 -36.60 -15.27 15.50
C GLY A 13 -37.45 -14.85 14.30
N LEU A 14 -38.41 -13.95 14.51
CA LEU A 14 -39.22 -13.36 13.43
C LEU A 14 -38.39 -12.49 12.48
N LEU A 15 -37.52 -11.63 13.00
CA LEU A 15 -36.65 -10.78 12.18
C LEU A 15 -35.69 -11.61 11.31
N LEU A 16 -35.06 -12.62 11.90
CA LEU A 16 -34.16 -13.53 11.18
C LEU A 16 -34.94 -14.33 10.12
N GLY A 17 -36.09 -14.90 10.49
CA GLY A 17 -36.93 -15.63 9.54
C GLY A 17 -37.39 -14.77 8.37
N TRP A 18 -37.75 -13.50 8.63
CA TRP A 18 -38.11 -12.55 7.60
C TRP A 18 -36.93 -12.18 6.69
N ALA A 19 -35.72 -11.99 7.24
CA ALA A 19 -34.52 -11.71 6.44
C ALA A 19 -34.19 -12.86 5.48
N PHE A 20 -34.27 -14.12 5.94
CA PHE A 20 -34.02 -15.30 5.11
C PHE A 20 -35.08 -15.51 4.02
N LEU A 21 -36.36 -15.29 4.33
CA LEU A 21 -37.45 -15.53 3.39
C LEU A 21 -37.73 -14.34 2.45
N GLY A 22 -37.43 -13.11 2.89
CA GLY A 22 -37.70 -11.87 2.15
C GLY A 22 -36.56 -11.37 1.28
N GLY A 23 -35.30 -11.71 1.59
CA GLY A 23 -34.11 -11.23 0.87
C GLY A 23 -33.50 -12.26 -0.10
N ALA A 24 -33.58 -13.56 0.21
CA ALA A 24 -32.82 -14.58 -0.54
C ALA A 24 -33.35 -14.86 -1.96
N PHE A 25 -34.64 -14.59 -2.22
CA PHE A 25 -35.27 -14.90 -3.51
C PHE A 25 -35.42 -13.71 -4.46
N ARG A 26 -34.94 -12.53 -4.05
CA ARG A 26 -35.06 -11.30 -4.84
C ARG A 26 -33.68 -10.72 -5.15
N SER A 27 -32.88 -11.52 -5.84
CA SER A 27 -31.63 -11.05 -6.46
C SER A 27 -31.98 -10.48 -7.83
N ASP A 28 -32.14 -9.16 -7.92
CA ASP A 28 -31.99 -8.50 -9.21
C ASP A 28 -30.52 -8.70 -9.62
N PRO A 29 -30.20 -9.27 -10.80
CA PRO A 29 -28.82 -9.40 -11.24
C PRO A 29 -28.15 -8.04 -11.18
N LEU A 30 -26.98 -7.98 -10.53
CA LEU A 30 -26.24 -6.74 -10.39
C LEU A 30 -25.98 -6.15 -11.80
N PRO A 31 -26.29 -4.87 -12.07
CA PRO A 31 -26.01 -4.29 -13.37
C PRO A 31 -24.50 -4.28 -13.58
N PHE A 32 -24.00 -5.13 -14.47
CA PHE A 32 -22.60 -5.13 -14.88
C PHE A 32 -22.47 -4.42 -16.23
N ALA A 33 -21.48 -3.54 -16.35
CA ALA A 33 -21.16 -2.87 -17.59
C ALA A 33 -20.35 -3.81 -18.49
N VAL A 34 -20.94 -4.27 -19.60
CA VAL A 34 -20.20 -4.92 -20.67
C VAL A 34 -19.62 -3.87 -21.61
N GLN A 35 -18.32 -3.98 -21.91
CA GLN A 35 -17.65 -3.17 -22.92
C GLN A 35 -17.75 -3.89 -24.26
N ASP A 36 -18.56 -3.36 -25.17
CA ASP A 36 -18.70 -3.90 -26.52
C ASP A 36 -17.50 -3.43 -27.37
N VAL A 37 -16.47 -4.28 -27.45
CA VAL A 37 -15.30 -4.02 -28.29
C VAL A 37 -15.46 -4.73 -29.63
N THR A 38 -15.40 -3.96 -30.72
CA THR A 38 -15.40 -4.49 -32.09
C THR A 38 -13.98 -4.46 -32.64
N VAL A 39 -13.51 -5.58 -33.22
CA VAL A 39 -12.21 -5.66 -33.89
C VAL A 39 -12.39 -5.18 -35.34
N ILE A 40 -11.66 -4.13 -35.71
CA ILE A 40 -11.57 -3.65 -37.10
C ILE A 40 -10.20 -4.00 -37.68
N SER A 41 -10.13 -4.21 -38.99
CA SER A 41 -8.85 -4.46 -39.66
C SER A 41 -8.03 -3.18 -39.75
N ALA A 42 -6.71 -3.30 -39.92
CA ALA A 42 -5.81 -2.15 -40.02
C ALA A 42 -6.18 -1.25 -41.22
N GLU A 43 -6.57 -1.84 -42.35
CA GLU A 43 -6.96 -1.11 -43.56
C GLU A 43 -8.30 -0.37 -43.40
N GLU A 44 -9.21 -0.91 -42.59
CA GLU A 44 -10.47 -0.26 -42.21
C GLU A 44 -10.21 0.95 -41.30
N PHE A 45 -9.30 0.78 -40.32
CA PHE A 45 -8.86 1.85 -39.43
C PHE A 45 -8.18 2.99 -40.19
N ASP A 46 -7.31 2.68 -41.16
CA ASP A 46 -6.61 3.70 -41.96
C ASP A 46 -7.57 4.53 -42.83
N ARG A 47 -8.61 3.92 -43.40
CA ARG A 47 -9.65 4.69 -44.13
C ARG A 47 -10.43 5.64 -43.24
N MET A 48 -10.65 5.26 -41.99
CA MET A 48 -11.45 6.04 -41.04
C MET A 48 -10.61 7.13 -40.37
N SER A 49 -9.35 6.83 -40.02
CA SER A 49 -8.39 7.78 -39.45
C SER A 49 -7.84 8.76 -40.48
N GLY A 50 -7.69 8.35 -41.74
CA GLY A 50 -7.28 9.21 -42.86
C GLY A 50 -8.26 10.34 -43.21
N ARG A 51 -9.47 10.36 -42.63
CA ARG A 51 -10.37 11.54 -42.67
C ARG A 51 -9.99 12.63 -41.66
N SER A 52 -9.17 12.32 -40.67
CA SER A 52 -8.54 13.32 -39.79
C SER A 52 -7.17 13.71 -40.34
N ALA A 53 -7.14 14.31 -41.54
CA ALA A 53 -5.95 15.03 -41.95
C ALA A 53 -5.75 16.22 -41.00
N ALA A 54 -4.52 16.42 -40.51
CA ALA A 54 -4.16 17.61 -39.75
C ALA A 54 -4.53 18.87 -40.56
N PRO A 55 -5.02 19.94 -39.91
CA PRO A 55 -5.42 21.14 -40.62
C PRO A 55 -4.24 21.70 -41.42
N GLU A 56 -4.43 21.82 -42.74
CA GLU A 56 -3.50 22.51 -43.62
C GLU A 56 -3.26 23.92 -43.05
N THR A 57 -2.02 24.19 -42.64
CA THR A 57 -1.66 25.49 -42.08
C THR A 57 -1.71 26.49 -43.23
N PRO A 58 -2.50 27.58 -43.15
CA PRO A 58 -2.62 28.51 -44.26
C PRO A 58 -1.26 29.12 -44.58
N GLU A 59 -0.91 29.17 -45.88
CA GLU A 59 0.34 29.70 -46.43
C GLU A 59 0.63 31.16 -46.00
N ALA A 60 -0.35 31.84 -45.40
CA ALA A 60 -0.26 33.17 -44.82
C ALA A 60 0.78 33.31 -43.67
N VAL A 61 1.23 32.22 -43.03
CA VAL A 61 2.31 32.32 -42.02
C VAL A 61 3.71 32.51 -42.67
N ALA A 62 3.85 32.22 -43.98
CA ALA A 62 5.11 32.40 -44.70
C ALA A 62 5.37 33.86 -45.14
N ALA A 63 4.39 34.76 -44.96
CA ALA A 63 4.46 36.17 -45.39
C ALA A 63 4.61 37.18 -44.22
N LEU A 64 4.97 36.72 -43.02
CA LEU A 64 5.39 37.65 -41.97
C LEU A 64 6.76 38.26 -42.35
N PRO A 65 6.95 39.59 -42.24
CA PRO A 65 8.26 40.18 -42.44
C PRO A 65 9.23 39.61 -41.41
N GLU A 66 10.37 39.13 -41.89
CA GLU A 66 11.46 38.62 -41.06
C GLU A 66 11.92 39.75 -40.12
N PRO A 67 12.07 39.50 -38.80
CA PRO A 67 12.49 40.53 -37.86
C PRO A 67 13.87 41.06 -38.24
N GLU A 68 14.03 42.38 -38.17
CA GLU A 68 15.30 43.05 -38.46
C GLU A 68 16.39 42.49 -37.53
N PRO A 69 17.56 42.10 -38.06
CA PRO A 69 18.60 41.49 -37.26
C PRO A 69 19.07 42.47 -36.16
N PRO A 70 19.22 42.00 -34.90
CA PRO A 70 19.70 42.85 -33.83
C PRO A 70 21.11 43.36 -34.14
N GLU A 71 21.41 44.60 -33.73
CA GLU A 71 22.77 45.15 -33.77
C GLU A 71 23.77 44.18 -33.11
N PRO A 72 25.01 44.08 -33.61
CA PRO A 72 25.99 43.15 -33.06
C PRO A 72 26.26 43.49 -31.60
N ALA A 73 25.85 42.59 -30.72
CA ALA A 73 26.26 42.59 -29.32
C ALA A 73 27.80 42.52 -29.24
N PRO A 74 28.42 43.11 -28.19
CA PRO A 74 29.86 43.00 -28.00
C PRO A 74 30.27 41.52 -28.01
N GLU A 75 31.40 41.22 -28.67
CA GLU A 75 31.89 39.85 -28.83
C GLU A 75 31.86 39.13 -27.47
N PRO A 76 31.19 37.97 -27.38
CA PRO A 76 31.19 37.20 -26.15
C PRO A 76 32.64 36.84 -25.84
N GLN A 77 33.12 37.24 -24.65
CA GLN A 77 34.33 36.65 -24.09
C GLN A 77 34.15 35.14 -24.20
N ALA A 78 35.10 34.48 -24.88
CA ALA A 78 35.02 33.08 -25.26
C ALA A 78 34.36 32.26 -24.15
N ALA A 79 33.10 31.86 -24.39
CA ALA A 79 32.43 30.89 -23.53
C ALA A 79 33.35 29.67 -23.48
N ALA A 80 33.61 29.19 -22.26
CA ALA A 80 34.36 27.96 -22.06
C ALA A 80 33.81 26.89 -23.02
N GLN A 81 34.73 26.18 -23.71
CA GLN A 81 34.34 25.08 -24.58
C GLN A 81 33.36 24.17 -23.83
N PRO A 82 32.31 23.66 -24.50
CA PRO A 82 31.40 22.73 -23.88
C PRO A 82 32.21 21.59 -23.27
N ASP A 83 32.00 21.35 -21.98
CA ASP A 83 32.65 20.28 -21.27
C ASP A 83 32.37 18.98 -22.02
N SER A 84 33.44 18.24 -22.35
CA SER A 84 33.29 16.98 -23.08
C SER A 84 32.38 16.04 -22.26
N PRO A 85 31.44 15.33 -22.90
CA PRO A 85 30.60 14.40 -22.16
C PRO A 85 31.49 13.42 -21.39
N PRO A 86 31.15 13.10 -20.13
CA PRO A 86 31.98 12.21 -19.33
C PRO A 86 32.15 10.89 -20.09
N ALA A 87 33.41 10.46 -20.23
CA ALA A 87 33.71 9.17 -20.84
C ALA A 87 32.95 8.10 -20.06
N ARG A 88 32.04 7.38 -20.73
CA ARG A 88 31.37 6.23 -20.14
C ARG A 88 32.42 5.14 -19.96
N THR A 89 32.89 4.96 -18.73
CA THR A 89 33.63 3.76 -18.34
C THR A 89 32.68 2.58 -18.50
N GLN A 90 32.99 1.71 -19.46
CA GLN A 90 32.38 0.40 -19.51
C GLN A 90 32.78 -0.32 -18.21
N PRO A 91 31.83 -0.88 -17.45
CA PRO A 91 32.17 -1.63 -16.25
C PRO A 91 33.16 -2.73 -16.62
N GLU A 92 34.27 -2.84 -15.88
CA GLU A 92 35.16 -3.99 -16.02
C GLU A 92 34.34 -5.27 -15.83
N PRO A 93 34.63 -6.34 -16.59
CA PRO A 93 34.04 -7.64 -16.35
C PRO A 93 34.18 -7.98 -14.86
N ALA A 94 33.06 -8.26 -14.20
CA ALA A 94 33.09 -8.73 -12.83
C ALA A 94 34.03 -9.92 -12.74
N ALA A 95 34.98 -9.89 -11.82
CA ALA A 95 35.86 -11.02 -11.56
C ALA A 95 34.98 -12.25 -11.27
N GLU A 96 35.33 -13.39 -11.87
CA GLU A 96 34.68 -14.66 -11.52
C GLU A 96 34.72 -14.84 -10.00
N PRO A 97 33.62 -15.30 -9.38
CA PRO A 97 33.60 -15.53 -7.95
C PRO A 97 34.72 -16.50 -7.59
N VAL A 98 35.68 -16.03 -6.80
CA VAL A 98 36.65 -16.92 -6.16
C VAL A 98 35.83 -17.89 -5.32
N ALA A 99 35.98 -19.18 -5.58
CA ALA A 99 35.31 -20.21 -4.80
C ALA A 99 35.60 -19.98 -3.31
N GLU A 100 34.54 -19.70 -2.54
CA GLU A 100 34.65 -19.58 -1.09
C GLU A 100 35.25 -20.89 -0.55
N PRO A 101 36.22 -20.82 0.38
CA PRO A 101 36.69 -22.02 1.05
C PRO A 101 35.49 -22.68 1.72
N LEU A 102 35.31 -23.99 1.49
CA LEU A 102 34.30 -24.77 2.20
C LEU A 102 34.44 -24.46 3.70
N PRO A 103 33.34 -24.19 4.42
CA PRO A 103 33.40 -23.94 5.84
C PRO A 103 34.10 -25.12 6.51
N GLU A 104 35.21 -24.85 7.19
CA GLU A 104 35.78 -25.81 8.13
C GLU A 104 34.67 -26.21 9.09
N ARG A 105 34.42 -27.52 9.22
CA ARG A 105 33.37 -28.00 10.12
C ARG A 105 33.66 -27.45 11.51
N LEU A 106 32.74 -26.61 12.02
CA LEU A 106 32.77 -26.24 13.42
C LEU A 106 32.73 -27.53 14.27
N PRO A 107 33.51 -27.60 15.35
CA PRO A 107 33.41 -28.71 16.29
C PRO A 107 31.96 -28.81 16.80
N GLU A 108 31.48 -30.04 16.94
CA GLU A 108 30.13 -30.31 17.42
C GLU A 108 29.88 -29.58 18.75
N PRO A 109 28.71 -28.93 18.92
CA PRO A 109 28.41 -28.22 20.14
C PRO A 109 28.34 -29.20 21.31
N LEU A 110 29.11 -28.92 22.35
CA LEU A 110 28.98 -29.58 23.65
C LEU A 110 27.53 -29.47 24.16
N PRO A 111 27.00 -30.49 24.86
CA PRO A 111 25.64 -30.47 25.35
C PRO A 111 25.42 -29.27 26.26
N ALA A 112 24.33 -28.52 25.99
CA ALA A 112 23.94 -27.37 26.78
C ALA A 112 23.61 -27.79 28.24
N PRO A 113 23.97 -26.97 29.24
CA PRO A 113 23.59 -27.25 30.62
C PRO A 113 22.06 -27.21 30.78
N VAL A 114 21.54 -28.13 31.60
CA VAL A 114 20.13 -28.22 31.95
C VAL A 114 19.70 -26.91 32.63
N PRO A 115 18.58 -26.28 32.23
CA PRO A 115 18.14 -25.03 32.86
C PRO A 115 17.78 -25.29 34.34
N PRO A 116 18.09 -24.35 35.25
CA PRO A 116 17.65 -24.47 36.63
C PRO A 116 16.13 -24.35 36.72
N THR A 117 15.53 -25.17 37.58
CA THR A 117 14.11 -25.10 37.95
C THR A 117 13.77 -23.67 38.42
N PRO A 118 12.65 -23.06 38.01
CA PRO A 118 12.30 -21.71 38.46
C PRO A 118 12.02 -21.70 39.96
N GLU A 119 12.84 -20.97 40.73
CA GLU A 119 12.44 -20.55 42.08
C GLU A 119 11.37 -19.45 41.97
N ALA A 120 10.43 -19.47 42.92
CA ALA A 120 9.31 -18.53 42.96
C ALA A 120 9.81 -17.08 43.06
N GLN A 121 9.35 -16.24 42.13
CA GLN A 121 9.63 -14.80 42.13
C GLN A 121 8.98 -14.15 43.36
N PRO A 122 9.67 -13.22 44.07
CA PRO A 122 9.03 -12.42 45.10
C PRO A 122 8.09 -11.39 44.46
N GLU A 123 6.99 -11.07 45.15
CA GLU A 123 5.99 -10.11 44.70
C GLU A 123 6.59 -8.72 44.40
N PRO A 124 6.10 -8.02 43.36
CA PRO A 124 6.60 -6.70 43.00
C PRO A 124 6.16 -5.65 44.03
N VAL A 125 7.12 -4.98 44.64
CA VAL A 125 6.90 -3.74 45.40
C VAL A 125 6.56 -2.60 44.44
N PRO A 126 5.56 -1.74 44.75
CA PRO A 126 5.22 -0.60 43.90
C PRO A 126 6.31 0.46 43.99
N THR A 127 6.88 0.82 42.83
CA THR A 127 7.81 1.94 42.69
C THR A 127 7.03 3.25 42.49
N PRO A 128 7.47 4.38 43.10
CA PRO A 128 6.83 5.68 42.87
C PRO A 128 7.17 6.22 41.48
N SER A 129 6.18 6.86 40.85
CA SER A 129 6.23 7.41 39.50
C SER A 129 7.49 8.23 39.22
N ALA A 130 8.28 7.77 38.25
CA ALA A 130 9.31 8.57 37.59
C ALA A 130 8.65 9.55 36.60
N PRO A 131 9.24 10.74 36.35
CA PRO A 131 8.65 11.75 35.49
C PRO A 131 8.52 11.26 34.05
N GLU A 132 7.45 11.70 33.39
CA GLU A 132 7.09 11.39 32.02
C GLU A 132 8.25 11.70 31.07
N THR A 133 9.06 10.68 30.79
CA THR A 133 9.74 10.61 29.51
C THR A 133 8.62 10.39 28.51
N THR A 134 8.46 11.32 27.58
CA THR A 134 7.66 11.12 26.37
C THR A 134 8.30 9.96 25.63
N ALA A 135 7.93 8.74 26.02
CA ALA A 135 8.15 7.56 25.22
C ALA A 135 7.46 7.89 23.90
N LEU A 136 8.26 7.94 22.82
CA LEU A 136 7.75 8.00 21.47
C LEU A 136 6.85 6.77 21.32
N VAL A 137 5.54 6.95 21.52
CA VAL A 137 4.56 5.90 21.27
C VAL A 137 4.75 5.56 19.80
N PRO A 138 5.13 4.32 19.44
CA PRO A 138 5.20 3.96 18.03
C PRO A 138 3.84 4.26 17.43
N ALA A 139 3.84 5.00 16.30
CA ALA A 139 2.61 5.32 15.60
C ALA A 139 1.81 4.02 15.40
N PRO A 140 0.49 4.03 15.64
CA PRO A 140 -0.32 2.84 15.44
C PRO A 140 -0.11 2.33 14.00
N PRO A 141 -0.02 1.01 13.78
CA PRO A 141 0.19 0.47 12.45
C PRO A 141 -0.90 1.00 11.51
N GLN A 142 -0.45 1.60 10.40
CA GLN A 142 -1.35 2.17 9.39
C GLN A 142 -2.24 1.05 8.85
N ARG A 143 -3.54 1.33 8.73
CA ARG A 143 -4.48 0.37 8.15
C ARG A 143 -4.32 0.36 6.63
N PRO A 144 -4.58 -0.77 5.95
CA PRO A 144 -4.60 -0.81 4.50
C PRO A 144 -5.60 0.23 3.98
N ALA A 145 -5.13 1.14 3.13
CA ALA A 145 -5.95 2.17 2.49
C ALA A 145 -6.04 1.89 1.00
N GLU A 146 -7.09 2.42 0.35
CA GLU A 146 -7.27 2.27 -1.10
C GLU A 146 -6.25 3.09 -1.91
N ARG A 147 -5.72 4.19 -1.33
CA ARG A 147 -4.75 5.08 -1.98
C ARG A 147 -3.39 5.02 -1.29
N ILE A 148 -2.33 5.20 -2.10
CA ILE A 148 -0.94 5.21 -1.64
C ILE A 148 -0.33 6.60 -1.81
N ALA A 149 0.30 7.12 -0.75
CA ALA A 149 0.96 8.42 -0.74
C ALA A 149 2.25 8.38 0.10
N PRO A 150 3.26 9.22 -0.20
CA PRO A 150 4.50 9.26 0.59
C PRO A 150 4.30 9.63 2.06
N GLU A 151 3.30 10.45 2.36
CA GLU A 151 2.89 10.77 3.72
C GLU A 151 1.54 10.09 3.99
N PRO A 152 1.43 9.23 5.02
CA PRO A 152 0.17 8.62 5.40
C PRO A 152 -0.86 9.69 5.79
N VAL A 153 -2.09 9.51 5.33
CA VAL A 153 -3.22 10.39 5.62
C VAL A 153 -4.29 9.59 6.36
N ALA A 154 -4.73 10.10 7.51
CA ALA A 154 -5.81 9.50 8.27
C ALA A 154 -7.15 9.60 7.52
N PRO A 155 -8.11 8.69 7.77
CA PRO A 155 -9.40 8.77 7.11
C PRO A 155 -10.16 10.05 7.46
N PRO A 156 -10.94 10.60 6.51
CA PRO A 156 -11.79 11.75 6.74
C PRO A 156 -12.70 11.56 7.98
N PRO A 157 -12.91 12.62 8.78
CA PRO A 157 -13.96 12.64 9.78
C PRO A 157 -15.33 12.29 9.18
N PRO A 158 -16.25 11.69 9.93
CA PRO A 158 -17.54 11.21 9.40
C PRO A 158 -18.46 12.33 8.88
N ASP A 159 -18.22 13.56 9.31
CA ASP A 159 -18.94 14.79 8.94
C ASP A 159 -18.22 15.59 7.83
N ALA A 160 -17.01 15.19 7.44
CA ALA A 160 -16.26 15.81 6.36
C ALA A 160 -16.45 15.05 5.04
N ARG A 161 -16.58 15.79 3.94
CA ARG A 161 -16.55 15.21 2.59
C ARG A 161 -15.11 15.03 2.10
N PRO A 162 -14.78 13.94 1.38
CA PRO A 162 -13.48 13.79 0.75
C PRO A 162 -13.18 14.91 -0.24
N ASP A 163 -12.05 15.61 -0.06
CA ASP A 163 -11.53 16.63 -0.97
C ASP A 163 -10.01 16.76 -0.78
N PRO A 164 -9.20 17.01 -1.83
CA PRO A 164 -7.76 17.20 -1.68
C PRO A 164 -7.37 18.37 -0.77
N VAL A 165 -8.29 19.31 -0.51
CA VAL A 165 -8.05 20.46 0.35
C VAL A 165 -8.90 20.35 1.61
N GLU A 166 -8.24 20.43 2.77
CA GLU A 166 -8.92 20.50 4.05
C GLU A 166 -9.62 21.86 4.22
N ARG A 167 -10.91 21.82 4.58
CA ARG A 167 -11.71 23.01 4.88
C ARG A 167 -12.62 22.72 6.06
N GLU A 168 -12.74 23.70 6.95
CA GLU A 168 -13.69 23.63 8.06
C GLU A 168 -15.12 23.90 7.59
N GLN A 169 -16.10 23.42 8.37
CA GLN A 169 -17.50 23.71 8.12
C GLN A 169 -17.78 25.21 8.31
N VAL A 170 -18.49 25.81 7.35
CA VAL A 170 -18.96 27.20 7.45
C VAL A 170 -20.48 27.20 7.49
N SER A 171 -21.04 27.77 8.55
CA SER A 171 -22.49 28.00 8.66
C SER A 171 -22.82 29.48 8.42
N PRO A 172 -24.00 29.80 7.85
CA PRO A 172 -24.44 31.18 7.72
C PRO A 172 -24.61 31.82 9.11
N ASP A 173 -23.92 32.94 9.33
CA ASP A 173 -24.06 33.73 10.55
C ASP A 173 -25.07 34.86 10.31
N ALA A 174 -26.04 34.98 11.23
CA ALA A 174 -27.11 35.97 11.14
C ALA A 174 -26.66 37.38 11.51
N GLU A 175 -25.53 37.53 12.23
CA GLU A 175 -24.98 38.82 12.67
C GLU A 175 -23.83 39.33 11.78
N ALA A 176 -23.46 38.59 10.73
CA ALA A 176 -22.39 38.97 9.82
C ALA A 176 -22.87 40.00 8.77
N ASP A 177 -22.08 41.07 8.55
CA ASP A 177 -22.32 42.09 7.52
C ASP A 177 -22.47 41.51 6.10
N THR A 178 -21.90 40.33 5.87
CA THR A 178 -22.06 39.57 4.63
C THR A 178 -22.42 38.12 4.95
N ALA A 179 -23.57 37.66 4.45
CA ALA A 179 -23.98 36.27 4.54
C ALA A 179 -23.01 35.38 3.74
N ARG A 180 -22.34 34.44 4.41
CA ARG A 180 -21.55 33.39 3.76
C ARG A 180 -22.44 32.20 3.45
N GLU A 181 -22.20 31.57 2.30
CA GLU A 181 -22.88 30.33 1.93
C GLU A 181 -22.48 29.18 2.87
N ALA A 182 -23.44 28.32 3.19
CA ALA A 182 -23.20 27.13 3.98
C ALA A 182 -22.26 26.18 3.23
N GLN A 183 -21.14 25.82 3.85
CA GLN A 183 -20.16 24.89 3.30
C GLN A 183 -19.93 23.76 4.30
N GLN A 184 -19.87 22.53 3.78
CA GLN A 184 -19.53 21.35 4.57
C GLN A 184 -18.01 21.29 4.80
N ALA A 185 -17.59 20.68 5.91
CA ALA A 185 -16.19 20.38 6.11
C ALA A 185 -15.69 19.45 5.00
N THR A 186 -14.44 19.64 4.59
CA THR A 186 -13.77 18.76 3.63
C THR A 186 -12.43 18.32 4.17
N ALA A 187 -12.01 17.10 3.84
CA ALA A 187 -10.72 16.55 4.27
C ALA A 187 -10.15 15.58 3.21
N PRO A 188 -8.81 15.44 3.11
CA PRO A 188 -8.18 14.49 2.20
C PRO A 188 -8.58 13.03 2.47
N GLU A 189 -8.62 12.22 1.42
CA GLU A 189 -8.88 10.78 1.49
C GLU A 189 -7.80 10.02 2.27
N GLU A 190 -8.17 8.91 2.90
CA GLU A 190 -7.24 8.01 3.59
C GLU A 190 -6.16 7.51 2.62
N ALA A 191 -4.90 7.60 3.03
CA ALA A 191 -3.76 7.13 2.24
C ALA A 191 -2.75 6.39 3.12
N ALA A 192 -2.24 5.27 2.61
CA ALA A 192 -1.18 4.50 3.24
C ALA A 192 0.16 4.75 2.52
N GLU A 193 1.27 4.48 3.19
CA GLU A 193 2.61 4.59 2.58
C GLU A 193 2.96 3.35 1.73
N GLU A 194 2.40 2.19 2.08
CA GLU A 194 2.69 0.90 1.47
C GLU A 194 1.42 0.08 1.23
N ILE A 195 1.48 -0.77 0.21
CA ILE A 195 0.42 -1.72 -0.14
C ILE A 195 0.57 -2.97 0.74
N VAL A 196 -0.29 -3.12 1.75
CA VAL A 196 -0.32 -4.33 2.57
C VAL A 196 -1.00 -5.46 1.79
N THR A 197 -0.24 -6.50 1.45
CA THR A 197 -0.78 -7.66 0.71
C THR A 197 -1.64 -8.56 1.60
N GLU A 198 -2.53 -9.37 0.98
CA GLU A 198 -3.32 -10.38 1.71
C GLU A 198 -2.44 -11.43 2.43
N ALA A 199 -1.24 -11.70 1.90
CA ALA A 199 -0.26 -12.57 2.52
C ALA A 199 0.27 -11.97 3.83
N GLU A 200 0.54 -10.66 3.87
CA GLU A 200 1.00 -9.97 5.07
C GLU A 200 -0.11 -9.80 6.11
N GLN A 201 -1.36 -9.56 5.65
CA GLN A 201 -2.53 -9.54 6.54
C GLN A 201 -2.72 -10.89 7.25
N THR A 202 -2.48 -12.00 6.55
CA THR A 202 -2.64 -13.36 7.10
C THR A 202 -1.40 -13.89 7.81
N ALA A 203 -0.20 -13.34 7.55
CA ALA A 203 1.03 -13.71 8.23
C ALA A 203 0.95 -13.52 9.75
N VAL A 204 0.19 -12.52 10.22
CA VAL A 204 -0.09 -12.29 11.65
C VAL A 204 -0.90 -13.44 12.27
N LEU A 205 -1.70 -14.15 11.47
CA LEU A 205 -2.52 -15.28 11.90
C LEU A 205 -1.81 -16.63 11.75
N ALA A 206 -0.66 -16.67 11.07
CA ALA A 206 0.09 -17.89 10.83
C ALA A 206 0.92 -18.30 12.06
N PRO A 207 1.01 -19.61 12.39
CA PRO A 207 1.88 -20.06 13.46
C PRO A 207 3.36 -19.79 13.12
N THR A 208 4.09 -19.19 14.06
CA THR A 208 5.52 -18.86 13.88
C THR A 208 6.43 -20.10 13.84
N ARG A 209 5.91 -21.26 14.26
CA ARG A 209 6.57 -22.57 14.14
C ARG A 209 5.55 -23.67 13.88
N SER A 210 5.93 -24.64 13.04
CA SER A 210 5.24 -25.92 12.92
C SER A 210 5.98 -27.01 13.72
N PRO A 211 5.26 -27.97 14.33
CA PRO A 211 5.89 -29.13 14.93
C PRO A 211 6.59 -29.95 13.83
N ARG A 212 7.87 -30.29 14.03
CA ARG A 212 8.57 -31.21 13.13
C ARG A 212 8.03 -32.64 13.34
N PRO A 213 7.85 -33.43 12.28
CA PRO A 213 7.59 -34.86 12.40
C PRO A 213 8.64 -35.54 13.26
N ALA A 214 8.22 -36.51 14.08
CA ALA A 214 9.15 -37.30 14.88
C ALA A 214 10.17 -38.01 13.97
N ALA A 215 11.42 -38.10 14.43
CA ALA A 215 12.44 -38.87 13.74
C ALA A 215 11.99 -40.32 13.58
N ARG A 216 12.36 -40.94 12.45
CA ARG A 216 12.10 -42.36 12.24
C ARG A 216 12.75 -43.16 13.38
N PRO A 217 12.06 -44.14 13.99
CA PRO A 217 12.65 -45.03 14.97
C PRO A 217 13.91 -45.72 14.43
N ASP A 218 14.92 -45.89 15.29
CA ASP A 218 16.14 -46.60 14.93
C ASP A 218 15.83 -48.01 14.44
N ARG A 219 16.46 -48.39 13.32
CA ARG A 219 16.36 -49.76 12.82
C ARG A 219 17.19 -50.67 13.75
N PRO A 220 16.64 -51.81 14.21
CA PRO A 220 17.41 -52.76 15.00
C PRO A 220 18.67 -53.22 14.26
N ALA A 221 19.77 -53.40 15.00
CA ALA A 221 21.03 -53.88 14.47
C ALA A 221 20.85 -55.24 13.78
N ALA A 222 21.44 -55.40 12.59
CA ALA A 222 21.40 -56.67 11.88
C ALA A 222 22.09 -57.76 12.71
N PRO A 223 21.52 -58.97 12.81
CA PRO A 223 22.17 -60.07 13.53
C PRO A 223 23.53 -60.39 12.88
N ALA A 224 24.54 -60.62 13.72
CA ALA A 224 25.87 -61.01 13.28
C ALA A 224 25.76 -62.29 12.43
N ARG A 225 26.34 -62.25 11.22
CA ARG A 225 26.36 -63.40 10.33
C ARG A 225 27.31 -64.45 10.93
N PRO A 226 26.86 -65.70 11.14
CA PRO A 226 27.72 -66.76 11.63
C PRO A 226 28.84 -67.05 10.61
N ALA A 227 30.03 -67.35 11.13
CA ALA A 227 31.23 -67.71 10.38
C ALA A 227 31.10 -69.07 9.68
#